data_AF-A0A6C0FE34-F1
#
_entry.id   AF-A0A6C0FE34-F1
#
_cell.length_a   1.000
_cell.length_b   1.000
_cell.length_c   1.000
_cell.angle_alpha   90.00
_cell.angle_beta   90.00
_cell.angle_gamma   90.00
#
_symmetry.space_group_name_H-M   'P 1'
#
loop_
_entity.id
_entity.type
_entity.pdbx_description
1 polymer ?
#
loop_
_entity_poly.entity_id
_entity_poly.type
_entity_poly.pdbx_seq_one_letter_code
_entity_poly.pdbx_strand_id
1 'polypeptide(L)'
;MSIKNIDAAPDYIMKFIHGNMEQLCNIYDEGMFNTPGLEKGIMFFQCSQKDNKMDVQFMNDEMMENIMDKGNIQDIKNNSDKDKKIFFIQDLDLECFFLLQI
;
A
#
# COMPACT_ATOMS: atom_id res chain seq x y z
N MET A 1 16.81 -0.56 6.61
CA MET A 1 15.52 0.10 6.30
C MET A 1 14.59 -0.19 7.48
N SER A 2 14.04 0.83 8.14
CA SER A 2 13.22 0.64 9.34
C SER A 2 11.75 0.87 8.99
N ILE A 3 10.98 -0.21 8.85
CA ILE A 3 9.53 -0.13 8.72
C ILE A 3 8.99 0.34 10.07
N LYS A 4 8.42 1.54 10.13
CA LYS A 4 7.73 2.02 11.32
C LYS A 4 6.28 1.55 11.22
N ASN A 5 5.87 0.62 12.07
CA ASN A 5 4.46 0.37 12.33
C ASN A 5 3.93 1.59 13.10
N ILE A 6 3.44 2.59 12.36
CA ILE A 6 2.77 3.74 12.95
C ILE A 6 1.29 3.49 12.69
N ASP A 7 0.50 3.36 13.75
CA ASP A 7 -0.96 3.14 13.67
C ASP A 7 -1.70 4.27 12.93
N ALA A 8 -1.00 5.36 12.58
CA ALA A 8 -1.52 6.44 11.76
C ALA A 8 -0.44 7.02 10.84
N ALA A 9 -0.74 7.08 9.54
CA ALA A 9 0.01 7.91 8.61
C ALA A 9 -0.29 9.40 8.84
N PRO A 10 0.56 10.33 8.38
CA PRO A 10 0.27 11.76 8.37
C PRO A 10 -1.14 12.11 7.87
N ASP A 11 -1.73 13.18 8.43
CA ASP A 11 -3.12 13.61 8.13
C ASP A 11 -3.43 13.74 6.64
N TYR A 12 -2.46 14.19 5.83
CA TYR A 12 -2.67 14.38 4.40
C TYR A 12 -2.81 13.04 3.66
N ILE A 13 -2.10 11.99 4.09
CA ILE A 13 -2.24 10.63 3.59
C ILE A 13 -3.60 10.07 4.00
N MET A 14 -3.97 10.22 5.28
CA MET A 14 -5.26 9.74 5.79
C MET A 14 -6.44 10.45 5.12
N LYS A 15 -6.35 11.76 4.87
CA LYS A 15 -7.37 12.52 4.13
C LYS A 15 -7.51 12.04 2.69
N PHE A 16 -6.40 11.79 2.01
CA PHE A 16 -6.43 11.24 0.65
C PHE A 16 -7.11 9.86 0.63
N ILE A 17 -6.71 8.97 1.54
CA ILE A 17 -7.27 7.62 1.63
C ILE A 17 -8.78 7.71 1.89
N HIS A 18 -9.20 8.38 2.95
CA HIS A 18 -10.62 8.51 3.29
C HIS A 18 -11.46 9.18 2.19
N GLY A 19 -10.91 10.19 1.52
CA GLY A 19 -11.59 10.89 0.44
C GLY A 19 -11.75 10.07 -0.84
N ASN A 20 -10.92 9.04 -1.05
CA ASN A 20 -10.89 8.25 -2.29
C ASN A 20 -11.14 6.75 -2.05
N MET A 21 -11.62 6.35 -0.86
CA MET A 21 -11.75 4.94 -0.46
C MET A 21 -12.45 4.05 -1.49
N GLU A 22 -13.56 4.51 -2.05
CA GLU A 22 -14.32 3.74 -3.04
C GLU A 22 -13.49 3.45 -4.29
N GLN A 23 -12.77 4.45 -4.80
CA GLN A 23 -11.91 4.31 -5.98
C GLN A 23 -10.71 3.40 -5.67
N LEU A 24 -10.13 3.53 -4.48
CA LEU A 24 -9.03 2.66 -4.03
C LEU A 24 -9.47 1.20 -3.92
N CYS A 25 -10.69 0.94 -3.42
CA CYS A 25 -11.28 -0.38 -3.42
C CYS A 25 -11.50 -0.91 -4.84
N ASN A 26 -12.01 -0.08 -5.75
CA ASN A 26 -12.20 -0.49 -7.15
C ASN A 26 -10.88 -0.87 -7.82
N ILE A 27 -9.82 -0.08 -7.65
CA ILE A 27 -8.48 -0.40 -8.18
C ILE A 27 -7.97 -1.74 -7.62
N TYR A 28 -8.19 -1.97 -6.32
CA TYR A 28 -7.80 -3.23 -5.69
C TYR A 28 -8.56 -4.42 -6.27
N ASP A 29 -9.88 -4.31 -6.35
CA ASP A 29 -10.75 -5.39 -6.79
C ASP A 29 -10.51 -5.71 -8.27
N GLU A 30 -10.31 -4.69 -9.12
CA GLU A 30 -9.89 -4.87 -10.51
C GLU A 30 -8.50 -5.52 -10.61
N GLY A 31 -7.55 -5.10 -9.77
CA GLY A 31 -6.21 -5.69 -9.72
C GLY A 31 -6.22 -7.17 -9.35
N MET A 32 -7.02 -7.53 -8.33
CA MET A 32 -7.23 -8.93 -7.93
C MET A 32 -7.93 -9.73 -9.02
N PHE A 33 -8.98 -9.18 -9.64
CA PHE A 33 -9.72 -9.84 -10.73
C PHE A 33 -8.81 -10.16 -11.94
N ASN A 34 -7.93 -9.22 -12.28
CA ASN A 34 -7.00 -9.36 -13.41
C ASN A 34 -5.73 -10.18 -13.06
N THR A 35 -5.55 -10.58 -11.81
CA THR A 35 -4.40 -11.39 -11.36
C THR A 35 -4.88 -12.71 -10.73
N PRO A 36 -5.46 -13.62 -11.53
CA PRO A 36 -6.00 -14.87 -11.02
C PRO A 36 -4.90 -15.73 -10.39
N GLY A 37 -5.17 -16.26 -9.19
CA GLY A 37 -4.23 -17.08 -8.43
C GLY A 37 -3.36 -16.30 -7.44
N LEU A 38 -3.42 -14.97 -7.43
CA LEU A 38 -2.84 -14.17 -6.36
C LEU A 38 -3.74 -14.26 -5.12
N GLU A 39 -3.20 -14.70 -3.99
CA GLU A 39 -3.98 -14.78 -2.74
C GLU A 39 -4.33 -13.40 -2.19
N LYS A 40 -3.40 -12.45 -2.30
CA LYS A 40 -3.57 -11.09 -1.79
C LYS A 40 -2.64 -10.11 -2.49
N GLY A 41 -3.18 -9.01 -3.00
CA GLY A 41 -2.39 -7.90 -3.54
C GLY A 41 -2.07 -6.83 -2.50
N ILE A 42 -1.18 -5.92 -2.87
CA ILE A 42 -0.80 -4.74 -2.09
C ILE A 42 -1.14 -3.50 -2.90
N MET A 43 -1.83 -2.54 -2.29
CA MET A 43 -1.96 -1.20 -2.85
C MET A 43 -0.70 -0.43 -2.50
N PHE A 44 0.10 -0.09 -3.49
CA PHE A 44 1.28 0.73 -3.32
C PHE A 44 0.96 2.19 -3.59
N PHE A 45 1.41 3.07 -2.69
CA PHE A 45 1.28 4.50 -2.81
C PHE A 45 2.66 5.14 -2.77
N GLN A 46 2.90 6.11 -3.64
CA GLN A 46 4.09 6.95 -3.56
C GLN A 46 3.65 8.41 -3.49
N CYS A 47 3.98 9.09 -2.40
CA CYS A 47 3.47 10.43 -2.13
C CYS A 47 4.57 11.45 -1.82
N SER A 48 4.26 12.71 -2.14
CA SER A 48 5.01 13.89 -1.75
C SER A 48 4.00 15.00 -1.45
N GLN A 49 3.96 15.47 -0.21
CA GLN A 49 3.15 16.62 0.18
C GLN A 49 3.73 17.90 -0.44
N LYS A 50 5.05 18.03 -0.51
CA LYS A 50 5.72 19.21 -1.11
C LYS A 50 5.35 19.37 -2.58
N ASP A 51 5.28 18.26 -3.32
CA ASP A 51 4.95 18.27 -4.75
C ASP A 51 3.45 18.06 -5.03
N ASN A 52 2.62 17.95 -3.97
CA ASN A 52 1.19 17.64 -4.06
C ASN A 52 0.90 16.42 -4.95
N LYS A 53 1.66 15.34 -4.74
CA LYS A 53 1.65 14.15 -5.57
C LYS A 53 1.25 12.92 -4.76
N MET A 54 0.40 12.08 -5.34
CA MET A 54 -0.01 10.78 -4.79
C MET A 54 -0.23 9.82 -5.96
N ASP A 55 0.76 8.97 -6.24
CA ASP A 55 0.63 7.88 -7.20
C ASP A 55 0.09 6.65 -6.48
N VAL A 56 -0.86 5.93 -7.09
CA VAL A 56 -1.48 4.74 -6.51
C VAL A 56 -1.52 3.63 -7.54
N GLN A 57 -1.12 2.42 -7.15
CA GLN A 57 -1.19 1.25 -8.01
C GLN A 57 -1.42 -0.03 -7.21
N PHE A 58 -2.13 -0.99 -7.81
CA PHE A 58 -2.18 -2.35 -7.32
C PHE A 58 -0.91 -3.09 -7.74
N MET A 59 -0.30 -3.84 -6.81
CA MET A 59 0.90 -4.63 -7.08
C MET A 59 0.71 -6.07 -6.62
N ASN A 60 1.13 -7.00 -7.48
CA ASN A 60 1.32 -8.41 -7.15
C ASN A 60 2.71 -8.63 -6.51
N ASP A 61 3.03 -9.88 -6.17
CA ASP A 61 4.32 -10.23 -5.55
C ASP A 61 5.52 -9.85 -6.42
N GLU A 62 5.49 -10.20 -7.71
CA GLU A 62 6.58 -9.94 -8.65
C GLU A 62 6.85 -8.43 -8.81
N MET A 63 5.80 -7.62 -8.84
CA MET A 63 5.92 -6.16 -8.91
C MET A 63 6.53 -5.60 -7.62
N MET A 64 6.08 -6.08 -6.46
CA MET A 64 6.59 -5.66 -5.15
C MET A 64 8.04 -6.08 -4.90
N GLU A 65 8.51 -7.17 -5.50
CA GLU A 65 9.91 -7.61 -5.41
C GLU A 65 10.90 -6.57 -5.98
N ASN A 66 10.45 -5.63 -6.81
CA ASN A 66 11.27 -4.50 -7.27
C ASN A 66 11.44 -3.39 -6.22
N ILE A 67 10.63 -3.40 -5.16
CA ILE A 67 10.60 -2.38 -4.10
C ILE A 67 11.23 -2.93 -2.82
N MET A 68 10.93 -4.19 -2.48
CA MET A 68 11.41 -4.82 -1.26
C MET A 68 11.59 -6.33 -1.41
N ASP A 69 12.42 -6.92 -0.57
CA ASP A 69 12.71 -8.35 -0.62
C ASP A 69 11.45 -9.21 -0.41
N LYS A 70 11.39 -10.33 -1.14
CA LYS A 70 10.32 -11.33 -1.07
C LYS A 70 9.95 -11.74 0.36
N GLY A 71 10.94 -11.91 1.23
CA GLY A 71 10.71 -12.26 2.64
C GLY A 71 9.85 -11.22 3.36
N ASN A 72 10.16 -9.94 3.19
CA ASN A 72 9.39 -8.86 3.82
C ASN A 72 7.98 -8.75 3.22
N ILE A 73 7.79 -9.02 1.91
CA ILE A 73 6.46 -9.04 1.28
C ILE A 73 5.60 -10.11 1.93
N GLN A 74 6.13 -11.32 2.07
CA GLN A 74 5.44 -12.44 2.70
C GLN A 74 5.14 -12.14 4.17
N ASP A 75 6.08 -11.54 4.90
CA ASP A 75 5.87 -11.15 6.29
C ASP A 75 4.72 -10.12 6.42
N ILE A 76 4.65 -9.13 5.52
CA ILE A 76 3.55 -8.16 5.51
C ILE A 76 2.22 -8.88 5.26
N LYS A 77 2.15 -9.77 4.27
CA LYS A 77 0.92 -10.49 3.94
C LYS A 77 0.47 -11.42 5.06
N ASN A 78 1.41 -12.15 5.66
CA ASN A 78 1.15 -13.11 6.73
C ASN A 78 0.72 -12.45 8.04
N ASN A 79 1.24 -11.25 8.34
CA ASN A 79 0.87 -10.49 9.52
C ASN A 79 -0.33 -9.56 9.29
N SER A 80 -0.89 -9.54 8.07
CA SER A 80 -2.09 -8.75 7.76
C SER A 80 -3.36 -9.56 7.99
N ASP A 81 -4.39 -8.89 8.50
CA ASP A 81 -5.73 -9.47 8.63
C ASP A 81 -6.24 -9.89 7.23
N LYS A 82 -6.79 -11.11 7.12
CA LYS A 82 -7.20 -11.69 5.84
C LYS A 82 -8.24 -10.83 5.13
N ASP A 83 -9.16 -10.22 5.89
CA ASP A 83 -10.27 -9.45 5.35
C ASP A 83 -9.92 -7.99 5.06
N LYS A 84 -8.73 -7.53 5.47
CA LYS A 84 -8.28 -6.14 5.26
C LYS A 84 -7.41 -5.98 4.03
N LYS A 85 -7.53 -4.85 3.33
CA LYS A 85 -6.64 -4.46 2.24
C LYS A 85 -5.33 -3.92 2.80
N ILE A 86 -4.22 -4.23 2.13
CA ILE A 86 -2.88 -3.78 2.53
C ILE A 86 -2.51 -2.55 1.72
N PHE A 87 -2.34 -1.42 2.39
CA PHE A 87 -1.86 -0.19 1.79
C PHE A 87 -0.43 0.04 2.25
N PHE A 88 0.51 0.06 1.31
CA PHE A 88 1.93 0.30 1.55
C PHE A 88 2.31 1.64 0.93
N ILE A 89 2.59 2.63 1.77
CA ILE A 89 2.77 4.02 1.36
C ILE A 89 4.22 4.43 1.54
N GLN A 90 4.88 4.82 0.46
CA GLN A 90 6.17 5.49 0.47
C GLN A 90 5.98 7.00 0.48
N ASP A 91 6.42 7.63 1.56
CA ASP A 91 6.47 9.08 1.68
C ASP A 91 7.87 9.58 1.30
N LEU A 92 7.96 10.27 0.17
CA LEU A 92 9.21 10.81 -0.37
C LEU A 92 9.72 12.02 0.43
N ASP A 93 8.83 12.74 1.12
CA ASP A 93 9.21 13.92 1.91
C ASP A 93 9.79 13.53 3.27
N LEU A 94 9.26 12.45 3.86
CA LEU A 94 9.71 11.91 5.14
C LEU A 94 10.73 10.78 5.00
N GLU A 95 11.04 10.37 3.76
CA GLU A 95 11.94 9.26 3.42
C GLU A 95 11.59 7.97 4.21
N CYS A 96 10.30 7.66 4.31
CA CYS A 96 9.83 6.53 5.11
C CYS A 96 8.65 5.80 4.47
N PHE A 97 8.33 4.64 5.03
CA PHE A 97 7.20 3.82 4.62
C PHE A 97 6.18 3.71 5.75
N PHE A 98 4.90 3.72 5.37
CA PHE A 98 3.77 3.43 6.23
C PHE A 98 3.07 2.18 5.72
N LEU A 99 2.62 1.34 6.65
CA LEU A 99 1.82 0.17 6.38
C LEU A 99 0.46 0.35 7.06
N LEU A 100 -0.61 0.41 6.27
CA LEU A 100 -1.98 0.53 6.77
C LEU A 100 -2.78 -0.70 6.37
N GLN A 101 -3.63 -1.19 7.29
CA GLN A 101 -4.59 -2.26 7.03
C GLN A 101 -6.01 -1.69 7.14
N ILE A 102 -6.70 -1.61 6.00
CA ILE A 102 -8.03 -1.01 5.88
C ILE A 102 -9.10 -2.08 5.68
#